data_AF-A0A347W7F6-F1
#
_entry.id   AF-A0A347W7F6-F1
#
_cell.length_a   1.000
_cell.length_b   1.000
_cell.length_c   1.000
_cell.angle_alpha   90.00
_cell.angle_beta   90.00
_cell.angle_gamma   90.00
#
_symmetry.space_group_name_H-M   'P 1'
#
loop_
_entity.id
_entity.type
_entity.pdbx_description
1 polymer ?
#
loop_
_entity_poly.entity_id
_entity_poly.type
_entity_poly.pdbx_seq_one_letter_code
_entity_poly.pdbx_strand_id
1 'polypeptide(L)'
;MDNQTNELKVSPQAHYIGGSNGLNGNHIGDSSGSNNGYNCDKNRDSIESKRDKTTDVSLKNIDNYTTLKNENSASNSPVGLNGDFYTSVSVSKFFGAAIARFILRMLEENRLSMPLLVVEIGSNNGDLIADVAEFLKAFNGVVFNDISFCVLEPLQGLQEVQQNTFSSRITNRFYKELHIFNNFAEMSRLNENVFFISNELFDSMPCDLVKSGEMLYYDSSNFLWDKLDNKVVQFIESYDVKTAEIPLSWEHFIADLSKNIRTKWIFLTFDYGDFSARELNLRMFLEHKVYNFLEELNENHISRFFCNSDITYDVDFSLLERLFTHYGASVIFCQTQSKTLLETCEILEIFDSFSHSFSPTQLLKQKAKLQGLIMPNAMGERFKALCVGRL
;
A
#
# COMPACT_ATOMS: atom_id res chain seq x y z
N MET A 1 -49.05 -25.34 -0.91
CA MET A 1 -48.36 -25.52 -2.20
C MET A 1 -47.52 -24.29 -2.40
N ASP A 2 -46.34 -24.38 -1.81
CA ASP A 2 -45.26 -23.43 -1.90
C ASP A 2 -44.76 -23.33 -3.34
N ASN A 3 -44.48 -22.12 -3.78
CA ASN A 3 -43.40 -21.88 -4.72
C ASN A 3 -42.62 -20.69 -4.20
N GLN A 4 -41.60 -21.03 -3.42
CA GLN A 4 -40.44 -20.19 -3.11
C GLN A 4 -39.84 -19.67 -4.42
N THR A 5 -39.73 -18.36 -4.57
CA THR A 5 -38.74 -17.75 -5.47
C THR A 5 -37.69 -17.10 -4.59
N ASN A 6 -36.50 -17.70 -4.62
CA ASN A 6 -35.36 -17.49 -3.76
C ASN A 6 -34.95 -16.01 -3.56
N GLU A 7 -34.79 -15.63 -2.30
CA GLU A 7 -33.88 -14.57 -1.86
C GLU A 7 -32.40 -14.96 -2.12
N LEU A 8 -31.48 -13.98 -1.96
CA LEU A 8 -30.03 -14.10 -1.66
C LEU A 8 -29.10 -14.05 -2.90
N LYS A 9 -27.96 -13.33 -2.91
CA LYS A 9 -27.31 -12.45 -1.93
C LYS A 9 -26.16 -11.67 -2.59
N VAL A 10 -25.91 -10.49 -2.07
CA VAL A 10 -24.62 -9.79 -2.08
C VAL A 10 -23.54 -10.68 -1.45
N SER A 11 -22.35 -10.74 -2.06
CA SER A 11 -21.09 -10.94 -1.33
C SER A 11 -20.00 -10.06 -1.97
N PRO A 12 -19.45 -9.09 -1.21
CA PRO A 12 -18.24 -8.39 -1.55
C PRO A 12 -17.06 -9.22 -1.04
N GLN A 13 -16.26 -9.75 -1.96
CA GLN A 13 -14.89 -10.08 -1.65
C GLN A 13 -14.06 -9.47 -2.76
N ALA A 14 -13.26 -8.46 -2.40
CA ALA A 14 -11.99 -8.28 -3.07
C ALA A 14 -11.22 -9.57 -2.81
N HIS A 15 -11.33 -10.55 -3.70
CA HIS A 15 -10.33 -11.58 -3.74
C HIS A 15 -9.08 -10.93 -4.33
N TYR A 16 -8.07 -10.78 -3.48
CA TYR A 16 -6.71 -11.04 -3.91
C TYR A 16 -6.74 -12.31 -4.77
N ILE A 17 -6.46 -12.17 -6.08
CA ILE A 17 -6.58 -13.26 -7.04
C ILE A 17 -5.40 -14.21 -6.81
N GLY A 18 -5.58 -15.16 -5.89
CA GLY A 18 -4.75 -16.35 -5.75
C GLY A 18 -5.27 -17.44 -6.69
N GLY A 19 -4.63 -17.58 -7.85
CA GLY A 19 -4.87 -18.69 -8.76
C GLY A 19 -4.14 -19.95 -8.30
N SER A 20 -4.88 -20.93 -7.81
CA SER A 20 -4.40 -22.31 -7.67
C SER A 20 -4.88 -23.12 -8.87
N ASN A 21 -3.94 -23.77 -9.57
CA ASN A 21 -4.18 -24.98 -10.35
C ASN A 21 -2.87 -25.76 -10.47
N GLY A 22 -2.80 -26.89 -9.77
CA GLY A 22 -1.79 -27.91 -10.02
C GLY A 22 -2.23 -28.82 -11.16
N LEU A 23 -1.28 -29.30 -11.97
CA LEU A 23 -1.02 -30.71 -12.27
C LEU A 23 0.13 -30.88 -13.30
N ASN A 24 1.19 -31.57 -12.84
CA ASN A 24 2.07 -32.53 -13.51
C ASN A 24 2.68 -32.28 -14.90
N GLY A 25 4.03 -32.31 -14.96
CA GLY A 25 4.73 -33.38 -15.69
C GLY A 25 5.75 -33.02 -16.80
N ASN A 26 7.04 -33.19 -16.46
CA ASN A 26 8.15 -33.70 -17.29
C ASN A 26 8.86 -32.87 -18.40
N HIS A 27 10.15 -32.60 -18.10
CA HIS A 27 11.39 -32.90 -18.85
C HIS A 27 11.86 -32.15 -20.13
N ILE A 28 13.11 -31.62 -19.98
CA ILE A 28 14.29 -31.58 -20.88
C ILE A 28 14.32 -30.56 -22.04
N GLY A 29 15.41 -29.78 -22.11
CA GLY A 29 16.02 -29.39 -23.39
C GLY A 29 16.69 -28.02 -23.46
N ASP A 30 17.97 -28.01 -23.84
CA ASP A 30 18.92 -26.90 -23.93
C ASP A 30 18.63 -25.74 -24.90
N SER A 31 19.21 -24.59 -24.55
CA SER A 31 19.99 -23.64 -25.39
C SER A 31 19.35 -22.59 -26.32
N SER A 32 20.02 -21.43 -26.26
CA SER A 32 20.21 -20.37 -27.26
C SER A 32 19.17 -19.26 -27.39
N GLY A 33 19.70 -18.03 -27.35
CA GLY A 33 18.95 -16.80 -27.18
C GLY A 33 18.23 -16.27 -28.41
N SER A 34 17.30 -15.36 -28.17
CA SER A 34 16.88 -14.32 -29.09
C SER A 34 16.07 -13.25 -28.35
N ASN A 35 16.33 -11.99 -28.71
CA ASN A 35 15.50 -10.83 -28.39
C ASN A 35 14.02 -11.12 -28.73
N ASN A 36 13.11 -10.84 -27.81
CA ASN A 36 11.69 -10.68 -28.14
C ASN A 36 11.09 -9.53 -27.31
N GLY A 37 10.78 -8.43 -28.01
CA GLY A 37 9.80 -7.47 -27.55
C GLY A 37 8.41 -8.10 -27.63
N TYR A 38 7.67 -8.07 -26.53
CA TYR A 38 6.33 -8.68 -26.45
C TYR A 38 5.26 -7.68 -26.90
N ASN A 39 4.46 -8.14 -27.83
CA ASN A 39 3.42 -7.41 -28.56
C ASN A 39 2.05 -7.80 -27.96
N CYS A 40 1.28 -6.83 -27.50
CA CYS A 40 0.00 -7.02 -26.78
C CYS A 40 -1.23 -7.17 -27.70
N ASP A 41 -1.03 -7.32 -29.02
CA ASP A 41 -2.09 -7.26 -30.05
C ASP A 41 -2.69 -8.63 -30.45
N LYS A 42 -2.94 -9.53 -29.49
CA LYS A 42 -3.65 -10.79 -29.76
C LYS A 42 -4.97 -10.88 -29.01
N ASN A 43 -5.92 -10.02 -29.35
CA ASN A 43 -7.36 -10.25 -29.08
C ASN A 43 -8.28 -9.39 -29.98
N ARG A 44 -7.85 -9.08 -31.21
CA ARG A 44 -8.65 -8.25 -32.13
C ARG A 44 -9.54 -8.99 -33.14
N ASP A 45 -9.37 -10.29 -33.31
CA ASP A 45 -10.13 -11.03 -34.33
C ASP A 45 -10.87 -12.24 -33.75
N SER A 46 -12.09 -12.01 -33.27
CA SER A 46 -13.24 -12.92 -33.42
C SER A 46 -14.41 -12.45 -32.54
N ILE A 47 -15.26 -11.55 -33.05
CA ILE A 47 -16.72 -11.51 -32.82
C ILE A 47 -17.28 -10.57 -33.92
N GLU A 48 -17.47 -11.12 -35.11
CA GLU A 48 -18.46 -10.61 -36.06
C GLU A 48 -19.48 -11.73 -36.30
N SER A 49 -20.60 -11.67 -35.59
CA SER A 49 -21.96 -11.85 -36.14
C SER A 49 -22.97 -12.15 -35.04
N LYS A 50 -24.15 -11.55 -35.22
CA LYS A 50 -25.40 -11.67 -34.46
C LYS A 50 -25.60 -10.71 -33.31
N ARG A 51 -26.17 -9.55 -33.69
CA ARG A 51 -27.06 -8.75 -32.84
C ARG A 51 -28.25 -9.61 -32.39
N ASP A 52 -28.41 -9.77 -31.10
CA ASP A 52 -29.73 -9.88 -30.49
C ASP A 52 -29.74 -9.19 -29.13
N LYS A 53 -30.91 -8.65 -28.79
CA LYS A 53 -31.18 -7.73 -27.68
C LYS A 53 -30.95 -8.37 -26.30
N THR A 54 -30.77 -7.50 -25.31
CA THR A 54 -30.73 -7.74 -23.85
C THR A 54 -29.52 -8.50 -23.32
N THR A 55 -28.49 -7.75 -22.95
CA THR A 55 -27.56 -8.12 -21.88
C THR A 55 -27.23 -6.86 -21.10
N ASP A 56 -27.81 -6.75 -19.90
CA ASP A 56 -27.24 -5.97 -18.81
C ASP A 56 -25.81 -6.48 -18.59
N VAL A 57 -24.82 -5.66 -18.89
CA VAL A 57 -23.43 -5.92 -18.55
C VAL A 57 -23.05 -4.89 -17.49
N SER A 58 -23.13 -5.28 -16.22
CA SER A 58 -22.59 -4.48 -15.11
C SER A 58 -21.07 -4.51 -15.20
N LEU A 59 -20.43 -3.34 -15.18
CA LEU A 59 -18.97 -3.24 -15.29
C LEU A 59 -18.36 -2.55 -14.07
N LYS A 60 -17.57 -3.32 -13.32
CA LYS A 60 -16.59 -2.89 -12.31
C LYS A 60 -15.28 -2.55 -13.04
N ASN A 61 -15.03 -1.28 -13.38
CA ASN A 61 -14.03 -0.96 -14.42
C ASN A 61 -12.85 -0.05 -14.02
N ILE A 62 -12.64 0.24 -12.72
CA ILE A 62 -11.36 0.85 -12.28
C ILE A 62 -10.50 -0.15 -11.48
N ASP A 63 -11.11 -1.09 -10.76
CA ASP A 63 -10.36 -2.16 -10.09
C ASP A 63 -9.52 -3.00 -11.08
N ASN A 64 -10.01 -3.24 -12.30
CA ASN A 64 -9.27 -3.94 -13.35
C ASN A 64 -8.06 -3.13 -13.85
N TYR A 65 -8.11 -1.79 -13.82
CA TYR A 65 -7.00 -0.91 -14.22
C TYR A 65 -5.80 -1.07 -13.29
N THR A 66 -6.03 -1.14 -11.98
CA THR A 66 -4.97 -1.29 -10.97
C THR A 66 -4.53 -2.75 -10.81
N THR A 67 -5.47 -3.71 -10.90
CA THR A 67 -5.18 -5.14 -10.70
C THR A 67 -4.40 -5.76 -11.88
N LEU A 68 -4.72 -5.41 -13.13
CA LEU A 68 -3.97 -5.88 -14.31
C LEU A 68 -2.52 -5.38 -14.31
N LYS A 69 -2.23 -4.26 -13.65
CA LYS A 69 -0.87 -3.78 -13.50
C LYS A 69 -0.13 -4.56 -12.42
N ASN A 70 -0.74 -4.83 -11.25
CA ASN A 70 -0.07 -5.61 -10.20
C ASN A 70 0.36 -7.02 -10.64
N GLU A 71 -0.36 -7.65 -11.57
CA GLU A 71 0.05 -8.93 -12.17
C GLU A 71 1.17 -8.79 -13.23
N ASN A 72 1.22 -7.66 -13.96
CA ASN A 72 2.20 -7.41 -15.03
C ASN A 72 3.42 -6.56 -14.59
N SER A 73 3.38 -5.87 -13.44
CA SER A 73 4.46 -5.06 -12.87
C SER A 73 5.46 -5.87 -12.05
N ALA A 74 5.29 -7.20 -12.01
CA ALA A 74 6.36 -8.12 -11.64
C ALA A 74 7.63 -7.98 -12.52
N SER A 75 7.60 -7.14 -13.56
CA SER A 75 8.79 -6.69 -14.30
C SER A 75 9.27 -5.28 -13.89
N ASN A 76 10.26 -5.24 -12.99
CA ASN A 76 11.43 -4.34 -12.99
C ASN A 76 11.23 -2.82 -13.26
N SER A 77 10.52 -2.10 -12.39
CA SER A 77 10.91 -0.71 -12.10
C SER A 77 11.63 -0.69 -10.75
N PRO A 78 12.98 -0.55 -10.71
CA PRO A 78 13.69 -0.51 -9.45
C PRO A 78 13.18 0.65 -8.58
N VAL A 79 13.19 0.48 -7.26
CA VAL A 79 12.92 1.54 -6.28
C VAL A 79 14.26 1.98 -5.67
N GLY A 80 14.48 3.29 -5.56
CA GLY A 80 15.74 3.86 -5.06
C GLY A 80 16.23 5.08 -5.86
N LEU A 81 17.45 5.55 -5.58
CA LEU A 81 18.06 6.75 -6.20
C LEU A 81 18.15 6.71 -7.75
N ASN A 82 18.12 5.51 -8.34
CA ASN A 82 18.10 5.30 -9.80
C ASN A 82 16.80 4.59 -10.25
N GLY A 83 15.80 4.55 -9.37
CA GLY A 83 14.50 3.92 -9.56
C GLY A 83 13.39 4.94 -9.77
N ASP A 84 12.21 4.50 -10.23
CA ASP A 84 11.07 5.38 -10.49
C ASP A 84 10.45 5.95 -9.19
N PHE A 85 10.74 5.36 -8.03
CA PHE A 85 10.18 5.74 -6.73
C PHE A 85 11.23 6.19 -5.71
N TYR A 86 11.08 7.42 -5.19
CA TYR A 86 11.86 8.02 -4.11
C TYR A 86 11.00 8.10 -2.84
N THR A 87 11.11 7.09 -1.97
CA THR A 87 10.29 6.92 -0.75
C THR A 87 11.07 7.25 0.52
N SER A 88 10.38 7.52 1.64
CA SER A 88 11.01 7.72 2.97
C SER A 88 11.97 6.58 3.35
N VAL A 89 11.62 5.35 2.98
CA VAL A 89 12.44 4.13 3.16
C VAL A 89 13.78 4.24 2.41
N SER A 90 13.75 4.72 1.17
CA SER A 90 14.94 4.88 0.34
C SER A 90 15.83 6.06 0.76
N VAL A 91 15.26 7.09 1.42
CA VAL A 91 15.99 8.29 1.86
C VAL A 91 16.96 7.95 2.98
N SER A 92 16.48 7.31 4.05
CA SER A 92 17.29 7.07 5.25
C SER A 92 16.78 5.91 6.09
N LYS A 93 17.71 5.03 6.50
CA LYS A 93 17.47 3.98 7.49
C LYS A 93 16.97 4.51 8.85
N PHE A 94 17.23 5.79 9.14
CA PHE A 94 16.71 6.43 10.35
C PHE A 94 15.18 6.50 10.40
N PHE A 95 14.49 6.37 9.25
CA PHE A 95 13.04 6.22 9.22
C PHE A 95 12.61 4.91 9.92
N GLY A 96 13.19 3.76 9.54
CA GLY A 96 12.96 2.49 10.23
C GLY A 96 13.42 2.51 11.69
N ALA A 97 14.50 3.22 12.02
CA ALA A 97 14.93 3.43 13.40
C ALA A 97 13.88 4.17 14.25
N ALA A 98 13.29 5.24 13.69
CA ALA A 98 12.25 6.03 14.34
C ALA A 98 11.02 5.16 14.64
N ILE A 99 10.61 4.32 13.68
CA ILE A 99 9.50 3.37 13.87
C ILE A 99 9.85 2.31 14.92
N ALA A 100 11.06 1.75 14.91
CA ALA A 100 11.51 0.80 15.92
C ALA A 100 11.45 1.39 17.33
N ARG A 101 11.87 2.65 17.51
CA ARG A 101 11.73 3.38 18.77
C ARG A 101 10.27 3.54 19.17
N PHE A 102 9.40 3.89 18.22
CA PHE A 102 7.97 4.03 18.48
C PHE A 102 7.34 2.70 18.94
N ILE A 103 7.69 1.56 18.31
CA ILE A 103 7.24 0.23 18.73
C ILE A 103 7.63 -0.06 20.18
N LEU A 104 8.88 0.20 20.55
CA LEU A 104 9.35 0.01 21.94
C LEU A 104 8.56 0.89 22.92
N ARG A 105 8.28 2.15 22.56
CA ARG A 105 7.47 3.01 23.42
C ARG A 105 6.04 2.51 23.57
N MET A 106 5.42 1.96 22.52
CA MET A 106 4.08 1.36 22.63
C MET A 106 4.05 0.16 23.57
N LEU A 107 5.14 -0.61 23.67
CA LEU A 107 5.31 -1.67 24.67
C LEU A 107 5.49 -1.10 26.08
N GLU A 108 6.34 -0.08 26.24
CA GLU A 108 6.60 0.58 27.54
C GLU A 108 5.34 1.26 28.11
N GLU A 109 4.52 1.86 27.25
CA GLU A 109 3.23 2.47 27.61
C GLU A 109 2.10 1.43 27.82
N ASN A 110 2.37 0.13 27.67
CA ASN A 110 1.39 -0.96 27.73
C ASN A 110 0.23 -0.81 26.72
N ARG A 111 0.44 -0.07 25.63
CA ARG A 111 -0.50 0.00 24.50
C ARG A 111 -0.41 -1.27 23.64
N LEU A 112 0.76 -1.90 23.61
CA LEU A 112 1.00 -3.24 23.10
C LEU A 112 1.63 -4.10 24.20
N SER A 113 1.58 -5.42 24.04
CA SER A 113 2.30 -6.36 24.89
C SER A 113 2.92 -7.48 24.08
N MET A 114 3.82 -8.26 24.68
CA MET A 114 4.32 -9.49 24.08
C MET A 114 3.28 -10.62 24.23
N PRO A 115 3.29 -11.64 23.35
CA PRO A 115 4.02 -11.69 22.07
C PRO A 115 3.54 -10.64 21.06
N LEU A 116 4.45 -10.18 20.19
CA LEU A 116 4.20 -9.09 19.23
C LEU A 116 4.60 -9.52 17.81
N LEU A 117 3.70 -9.30 16.86
CA LEU A 117 4.04 -9.29 15.44
C LEU A 117 4.26 -7.86 14.96
N VAL A 118 5.33 -7.65 14.22
CA VAL A 118 5.56 -6.42 13.44
C VAL A 118 5.31 -6.77 11.98
N VAL A 119 4.32 -6.14 11.37
CA VAL A 119 3.81 -6.50 10.04
C VAL A 119 3.88 -5.29 9.13
N GLU A 120 4.68 -5.39 8.07
CA GLU A 120 4.66 -4.38 7.01
C GLU A 120 3.64 -4.76 5.92
N ILE A 121 2.81 -3.80 5.50
CA ILE A 121 1.84 -3.98 4.42
C ILE A 121 2.30 -3.17 3.20
N GLY A 122 2.46 -3.83 2.05
CA GLY A 122 2.99 -3.20 0.84
C GLY A 122 4.50 -2.93 0.91
N SER A 123 5.29 -3.92 1.37
CA SER A 123 6.72 -3.76 1.71
C SER A 123 7.66 -3.54 0.51
N ASN A 124 7.15 -3.64 -0.72
CA ASN A 124 7.92 -3.52 -1.96
C ASN A 124 9.16 -4.43 -1.94
N ASN A 125 10.35 -3.89 -1.67
CA ASN A 125 11.61 -4.65 -1.59
C ASN A 125 11.91 -5.30 -0.23
N GLY A 126 11.17 -5.01 0.85
CA GLY A 126 11.48 -5.54 2.19
C GLY A 126 12.42 -4.67 3.04
N ASP A 127 12.75 -3.46 2.57
CA ASP A 127 13.80 -2.64 3.19
C ASP A 127 13.39 -2.04 4.53
N LEU A 128 12.13 -1.60 4.66
CA LEU A 128 11.63 -0.95 5.87
C LEU A 128 11.49 -1.95 7.03
N ILE A 129 10.83 -3.10 6.82
CA ILE A 129 10.74 -4.15 7.83
C ILE A 129 12.13 -4.64 8.27
N ALA A 130 13.09 -4.71 7.35
CA ALA A 130 14.47 -5.04 7.67
C ALA A 130 15.17 -3.93 8.47
N ASP A 131 15.00 -2.65 8.13
CA ASP A 131 15.51 -1.54 8.95
C ASP A 131 14.91 -1.58 10.36
N VAL A 132 13.59 -1.74 10.48
CA VAL A 132 12.90 -1.85 11.78
C VAL A 132 13.45 -3.01 12.60
N ALA A 133 13.66 -4.19 11.98
CA ALA A 133 14.26 -5.34 12.66
C ALA A 133 15.70 -5.09 13.12
N GLU A 134 16.55 -4.48 12.27
CA GLU A 134 17.94 -4.12 12.64
C GLU A 134 17.96 -3.18 13.85
N PHE A 135 17.10 -2.16 13.87
CA PHE A 135 17.07 -1.19 14.96
C PHE A 135 16.40 -1.71 16.23
N LEU A 136 15.36 -2.54 16.13
CA LEU A 136 14.82 -3.23 17.30
C LEU A 136 15.89 -4.10 17.96
N LYS A 137 16.70 -4.82 17.17
CA LYS A 137 17.83 -5.59 17.70
C LYS A 137 18.87 -4.70 18.38
N ALA A 138 19.18 -3.55 17.77
CA ALA A 138 20.16 -2.61 18.29
C ALA A 138 19.71 -1.92 19.59
N PHE A 139 18.44 -1.53 19.67
CA PHE A 139 17.88 -0.83 20.83
C PHE A 139 17.58 -1.76 21.99
N ASN A 140 16.96 -2.92 21.72
CA ASN A 140 16.59 -3.86 22.78
C ASN A 140 16.64 -5.31 22.27
N GLY A 141 17.81 -5.93 22.41
CA GLY A 141 18.06 -7.29 21.96
C GLY A 141 17.26 -8.38 22.70
N VAL A 142 16.67 -8.08 23.87
CA VAL A 142 15.79 -9.00 24.61
C VAL A 142 14.40 -8.97 23.99
N VAL A 143 13.80 -7.78 23.86
CA VAL A 143 12.48 -7.60 23.24
C VAL A 143 12.48 -8.13 21.80
N PHE A 144 13.54 -7.88 21.04
CA PHE A 144 13.71 -8.39 19.68
C PHE A 144 13.53 -9.92 19.57
N ASN A 145 13.96 -10.68 20.58
CA ASN A 145 13.89 -12.14 20.53
C ASN A 145 12.44 -12.66 20.57
N ASP A 146 11.52 -11.88 21.14
CA ASP A 146 10.11 -12.26 21.27
C ASP A 146 9.22 -11.60 20.20
N ILE A 147 9.81 -10.83 19.27
CA ILE A 147 9.11 -10.24 18.12
C ILE A 147 9.18 -11.17 16.91
N SER A 148 8.05 -11.34 16.23
CA SER A 148 7.97 -11.96 14.91
C SER A 148 7.79 -10.89 13.84
N PHE A 149 8.49 -11.05 12.71
CA PHE A 149 8.43 -10.11 11.59
C PHE A 149 7.63 -10.71 10.45
N CYS A 150 6.72 -9.93 9.89
CA CYS A 150 5.88 -10.39 8.80
C CYS A 150 5.69 -9.31 7.73
N VAL A 151 5.29 -9.76 6.54
CA VAL A 151 4.75 -8.93 5.48
C VAL A 151 3.36 -9.42 5.10
N LEU A 152 2.48 -8.48 4.78
CA LEU A 152 1.23 -8.77 4.08
C LEU A 152 1.42 -8.38 2.61
N GLU A 153 1.75 -9.37 1.79
CA GLU A 153 2.11 -9.19 0.39
C GLU A 153 1.45 -10.29 -0.45
N PRO A 154 0.49 -9.96 -1.33
CA PRO A 154 -0.17 -10.90 -2.23
C PRO A 154 0.67 -11.32 -3.45
N LEU A 155 1.61 -10.49 -3.93
CA LEU A 155 2.30 -10.70 -5.21
C LEU A 155 3.50 -11.59 -5.01
N GLN A 156 3.44 -12.82 -5.53
CA GLN A 156 4.51 -13.83 -5.34
C GLN A 156 5.90 -13.31 -5.75
N GLY A 157 6.00 -12.52 -6.83
CA GLY A 157 7.27 -11.92 -7.24
C GLY A 157 7.88 -11.01 -6.18
N LEU A 158 7.05 -10.18 -5.52
CA LEU A 158 7.50 -9.31 -4.42
C LEU A 158 7.79 -10.09 -3.14
N GLN A 159 7.03 -11.15 -2.85
CA GLN A 159 7.29 -12.04 -1.72
C GLN A 159 8.73 -12.60 -1.77
N GLU A 160 9.18 -13.06 -2.94
CA GLU A 160 10.54 -13.58 -3.12
C GLU A 160 11.61 -12.49 -2.90
N VAL A 161 11.38 -11.28 -3.43
CA VAL A 161 12.28 -10.13 -3.21
C VAL A 161 12.38 -9.79 -1.73
N GLN A 162 11.24 -9.66 -1.04
CA GLN A 162 11.15 -9.32 0.38
C GLN A 162 11.85 -10.38 1.26
N GLN A 163 11.66 -11.66 0.95
CA GLN A 163 12.34 -12.76 1.65
C GLN A 163 13.85 -12.71 1.47
N ASN A 164 14.33 -12.45 0.24
CA ASN A 164 15.76 -12.35 -0.04
C ASN A 164 16.40 -11.16 0.69
N THR A 165 15.75 -9.99 0.64
CA THR A 165 16.18 -8.80 1.37
C THR A 165 16.26 -9.06 2.87
N PHE A 166 15.18 -9.60 3.46
CA PHE A 166 15.16 -9.90 4.89
C PHE A 166 16.18 -10.97 5.28
N SER A 167 16.33 -12.03 4.47
CA SER A 167 17.30 -13.09 4.73
C SER A 167 18.73 -12.58 4.76
N SER A 168 19.10 -11.76 3.78
CA SER A 168 20.45 -11.19 3.68
C SER A 168 20.78 -10.25 4.83
N ARG A 169 19.80 -9.49 5.32
CA ARG A 169 19.98 -8.43 6.33
C ARG A 169 19.74 -8.90 7.76
N ILE A 170 18.82 -9.84 7.96
CA ILE A 170 18.29 -10.25 9.26
C ILE A 170 18.53 -11.73 9.51
N THR A 171 17.97 -12.65 8.70
CA THR A 171 18.03 -14.10 8.98
C THR A 171 19.46 -14.58 9.19
N ASN A 172 20.37 -14.24 8.27
CA ASN A 172 21.77 -14.67 8.31
C ASN A 172 22.57 -14.12 9.51
N ARG A 173 22.10 -13.04 10.13
CA ARG A 173 22.81 -12.33 11.22
C ARG A 173 22.18 -12.57 12.59
N PHE A 174 20.86 -12.74 12.63
CA PHE A 174 20.06 -12.72 13.85
C PHE A 174 19.12 -13.92 13.99
N TYR A 175 19.10 -14.84 13.03
CA TYR A 175 18.29 -16.08 13.06
C TYR A 175 16.79 -15.82 13.27
N LYS A 176 16.27 -14.76 12.64
CA LYS A 176 14.85 -14.43 12.56
C LYS A 176 14.39 -14.58 11.13
N GLU A 177 13.27 -15.26 10.93
CA GLU A 177 12.65 -15.42 9.62
C GLU A 177 11.59 -14.35 9.36
N LEU A 178 11.33 -14.08 8.07
CA LEU A 178 10.18 -13.30 7.65
C LEU A 178 9.00 -14.21 7.37
N HIS A 179 7.84 -13.92 7.96
CA HIS A 179 6.60 -14.62 7.63
C HIS A 179 5.80 -13.82 6.60
N ILE A 180 5.24 -14.49 5.60
CA ILE A 180 4.42 -13.87 4.56
C ILE A 180 2.97 -14.28 4.75
N PHE A 181 2.07 -13.30 4.68
CA PHE A 181 0.63 -13.52 4.59
C PHE A 181 0.09 -12.86 3.32
N ASN A 182 -0.85 -13.50 2.64
CA ASN A 182 -1.49 -12.92 1.46
C ASN A 182 -2.63 -11.97 1.84
N ASN A 183 -3.21 -12.14 3.04
CA ASN A 183 -4.38 -11.41 3.50
C ASN A 183 -4.55 -11.53 5.02
N PHE A 184 -5.41 -10.68 5.61
CA PHE A 184 -5.68 -10.70 7.05
C PHE A 184 -6.33 -11.99 7.55
N ALA A 185 -7.05 -12.74 6.69
CA ALA A 185 -7.69 -13.98 7.13
C ALA A 185 -6.67 -15.07 7.45
N GLU A 186 -5.53 -15.12 6.76
CA GLU A 186 -4.42 -16.02 7.09
C GLU A 186 -3.80 -15.70 8.46
N MET A 187 -3.84 -14.43 8.87
CA MET A 187 -3.38 -13.96 10.18
C MET A 187 -4.42 -14.15 11.30
N SER A 188 -5.68 -14.42 10.98
CA SER A 188 -6.79 -14.47 11.96
C SER A 188 -6.65 -15.54 13.06
N ARG A 189 -5.77 -16.53 12.83
CA ARG A 189 -5.49 -17.61 13.78
C ARG A 189 -4.40 -17.26 14.79
N LEU A 190 -3.77 -16.11 14.63
CA LEU A 190 -2.74 -15.59 15.51
C LEU A 190 -3.38 -14.93 16.73
N ASN A 191 -2.82 -15.18 17.91
CA ASN A 191 -3.32 -14.68 19.20
C ASN A 191 -2.42 -13.57 19.77
N GLU A 192 -1.42 -13.15 19.01
CA GLU A 192 -0.45 -12.12 19.34
C GLU A 192 -1.01 -10.71 19.11
N ASN A 193 -0.40 -9.73 19.80
CA ASN A 193 -0.64 -8.33 19.46
C ASN A 193 0.08 -7.99 18.15
N VAL A 194 -0.43 -6.99 17.43
CA VAL A 194 0.10 -6.67 16.10
C VAL A 194 0.44 -5.19 15.98
N PHE A 195 1.64 -4.88 15.51
CA PHE A 195 2.01 -3.55 15.04
C PHE A 195 2.08 -3.60 13.51
N PHE A 196 1.09 -3.03 12.86
CA PHE A 196 1.06 -2.83 11.42
C PHE A 196 1.80 -1.54 11.05
N ILE A 197 2.57 -1.61 9.98
CA ILE A 197 3.12 -0.44 9.32
C ILE A 197 2.92 -0.47 7.81
N SER A 198 2.65 0.69 7.25
CA SER A 198 2.68 0.91 5.80
C SER A 198 3.31 2.26 5.46
N ASN A 199 3.89 2.34 4.28
CA ASN A 199 4.41 3.58 3.70
C ASN A 199 4.00 3.61 2.22
N GLU A 200 3.25 4.63 1.81
CA GLU A 200 2.75 4.80 0.43
C GLU A 200 1.84 3.65 0.00
N LEU A 201 0.90 3.29 0.90
CA LEU A 201 -0.06 2.21 0.65
C LEU A 201 -1.39 2.76 0.16
N PHE A 202 -1.94 3.75 0.84
CA PHE A 202 -3.30 4.23 0.56
C PHE A 202 -3.36 5.07 -0.71
N ASP A 203 -2.28 5.78 -1.04
CA ASP A 203 -2.18 6.63 -2.23
C ASP A 203 -2.25 5.86 -3.56
N SER A 204 -1.95 4.56 -3.54
CA SER A 204 -1.92 3.65 -4.69
C SER A 204 -3.12 2.70 -4.73
N MET A 205 -3.97 2.67 -3.69
CA MET A 205 -5.16 1.83 -3.68
C MET A 205 -6.22 2.32 -4.67
N PRO A 206 -7.00 1.43 -5.33
CA PRO A 206 -8.02 1.83 -6.31
C PRO A 206 -9.03 2.85 -5.77
N CYS A 207 -9.41 3.82 -6.60
CA CYS A 207 -10.47 4.78 -6.32
C CYS A 207 -11.35 5.02 -7.56
N ASP A 208 -12.61 5.38 -7.33
CA ASP A 208 -13.49 5.90 -8.38
C ASP A 208 -13.28 7.41 -8.52
N LEU A 209 -13.36 7.96 -9.74
CA LEU A 209 -13.24 9.40 -9.98
C LEU A 209 -14.61 10.04 -10.15
N VAL A 210 -14.90 11.05 -9.32
CA VAL A 210 -16.13 11.81 -9.33
C VAL A 210 -15.85 13.29 -9.57
N LYS A 211 -16.56 13.88 -10.53
CA LYS A 211 -16.46 15.30 -10.86
C LYS A 211 -17.82 15.83 -11.27
N SER A 212 -18.21 16.97 -10.71
CA SER A 212 -19.47 17.66 -11.06
C SER A 212 -20.74 16.78 -10.95
N GLY A 213 -20.75 15.80 -10.03
CA GLY A 213 -21.88 14.88 -9.84
C GLY A 213 -21.92 13.68 -10.79
N GLU A 214 -20.90 13.52 -11.63
CA GLU A 214 -20.72 12.39 -12.53
C GLU A 214 -19.48 11.58 -12.14
N MET A 215 -19.46 10.31 -12.52
CA MET A 215 -18.37 9.37 -12.31
C MET A 215 -17.70 9.03 -13.64
N LEU A 216 -16.38 8.85 -13.62
CA LEU A 216 -15.63 8.45 -14.81
C LEU A 216 -15.72 6.93 -14.99
N TYR A 217 -16.13 6.50 -16.18
CA TYR A 217 -16.15 5.10 -16.62
C TYR A 217 -15.21 4.92 -17.81
N TYR A 218 -14.81 3.66 -18.05
CA TYR A 218 -14.07 3.25 -19.24
C TYR A 218 -14.82 2.16 -20.01
N ASP A 219 -15.12 2.39 -21.29
CA ASP A 219 -15.93 1.53 -22.18
C ASP A 219 -15.11 0.72 -23.19
N SER A 220 -14.05 0.05 -22.75
CA SER A 220 -13.14 -0.71 -23.62
C SER A 220 -12.40 0.10 -24.69
N SER A 221 -12.75 1.35 -24.94
CA SER A 221 -12.10 2.22 -25.94
C SER A 221 -12.05 3.69 -25.55
N ASN A 222 -12.98 4.17 -24.73
CA ASN A 222 -13.07 5.57 -24.34
C ASN A 222 -13.39 5.72 -22.85
N PHE A 223 -13.04 6.89 -22.33
CA PHE A 223 -13.47 7.34 -21.03
C PHE A 223 -14.72 8.21 -21.16
N LEU A 224 -15.68 8.02 -20.27
CA LEU A 224 -16.96 8.74 -20.29
C LEU A 224 -17.41 9.11 -18.88
N TRP A 225 -17.93 10.32 -18.72
CA TRP A 225 -18.59 10.76 -17.50
C TRP A 225 -20.07 10.38 -17.57
N ASP A 226 -20.58 9.69 -16.55
CA ASP A 226 -21.98 9.27 -16.44
C ASP A 226 -22.42 9.27 -14.98
N LYS A 227 -23.67 8.89 -14.69
CA LYS A 227 -24.24 8.89 -13.34
C LYS A 227 -23.38 8.09 -12.35
N LEU A 228 -23.40 8.54 -11.11
CA LEU A 228 -22.76 7.85 -9.99
C LEU A 228 -23.32 6.44 -9.80
N ASP A 229 -22.45 5.48 -9.50
CA ASP A 229 -22.87 4.17 -9.00
C ASP A 229 -23.48 4.31 -7.60
N ASN A 230 -24.50 3.49 -7.29
CA ASN A 230 -25.20 3.55 -6.01
C ASN A 230 -24.27 3.33 -4.80
N LYS A 231 -23.22 2.50 -4.94
CA LYS A 231 -22.25 2.28 -3.85
C LYS A 231 -21.40 3.51 -3.61
N VAL A 232 -21.01 4.21 -4.68
CA VAL A 232 -20.25 5.46 -4.59
C VAL A 232 -21.10 6.54 -3.92
N VAL A 233 -22.38 6.66 -4.27
CA VAL A 233 -23.32 7.57 -3.59
C VAL A 233 -23.41 7.24 -2.10
N GLN A 234 -23.65 5.98 -1.75
CA GLN A 234 -23.75 5.54 -0.35
C GLN A 234 -22.49 5.82 0.44
N PHE A 235 -21.32 5.58 -0.16
CA PHE A 235 -20.03 5.84 0.47
C PHE A 235 -19.81 7.34 0.73
N ILE A 236 -20.09 8.19 -0.27
CA ILE A 236 -19.98 9.65 -0.14
C ILE A 236 -20.89 10.16 0.98
N GLU A 237 -22.15 9.71 1.01
CA GLU A 237 -23.13 10.13 2.01
C GLU A 237 -22.78 9.63 3.41
N SER A 238 -22.32 8.38 3.55
CA SER A 238 -22.02 7.76 4.85
C SER A 238 -20.82 8.41 5.55
N TYR A 239 -19.86 8.92 4.79
CA TYR A 239 -18.60 9.42 5.31
C TYR A 239 -18.34 10.91 5.05
N ASP A 240 -19.32 11.66 4.52
CA ASP A 240 -19.20 13.07 4.11
C ASP A 240 -17.93 13.30 3.26
N VAL A 241 -17.78 12.49 2.21
CA VAL A 241 -16.60 12.53 1.34
C VAL A 241 -16.68 13.76 0.44
N LYS A 242 -15.58 14.52 0.41
CA LYS A 242 -15.49 15.78 -0.35
C LYS A 242 -14.42 15.74 -1.44
N THR A 243 -13.63 14.68 -1.50
CA THR A 243 -12.63 14.45 -2.54
C THR A 243 -13.29 14.02 -3.84
N ALA A 244 -12.58 14.22 -4.95
CA ALA A 244 -12.98 13.70 -6.24
C ALA A 244 -12.63 12.20 -6.37
N GLU A 245 -11.57 11.76 -5.70
CA GLU A 245 -11.18 10.36 -5.58
C GLU A 245 -11.99 9.70 -4.47
N ILE A 246 -12.79 8.68 -4.82
CA ILE A 246 -13.65 7.95 -3.90
C ILE A 246 -13.09 6.54 -3.66
N PRO A 247 -12.39 6.29 -2.54
CA PRO A 247 -11.63 5.07 -2.34
C PRO A 247 -12.44 3.99 -1.61
N LEU A 248 -13.39 3.35 -2.29
CA LEU A 248 -14.18 2.23 -1.71
C LEU A 248 -13.28 1.08 -1.23
N SER A 249 -12.11 0.91 -1.85
CA SER A 249 -11.11 -0.09 -1.49
C SER A 249 -10.57 0.09 -0.06
N TRP A 250 -10.45 1.33 0.43
CA TRP A 250 -9.98 1.62 1.78
C TRP A 250 -10.95 1.07 2.84
N GLU A 251 -12.25 1.27 2.64
CA GLU A 251 -13.28 0.74 3.53
C GLU A 251 -13.23 -0.79 3.57
N HIS A 252 -13.15 -1.45 2.42
CA HIS A 252 -13.02 -2.92 2.38
C HIS A 252 -11.77 -3.41 3.12
N PHE A 253 -10.62 -2.76 2.90
CA PHE A 253 -9.37 -3.10 3.57
C PHE A 253 -9.48 -2.97 5.10
N ILE A 254 -10.02 -1.85 5.58
CA ILE A 254 -10.18 -1.57 7.02
C ILE A 254 -11.23 -2.50 7.66
N ALA A 255 -12.31 -2.79 6.93
CA ALA A 255 -13.34 -3.74 7.35
C ALA A 255 -12.74 -5.15 7.51
N ASP A 256 -11.93 -5.59 6.56
CA ASP A 256 -11.26 -6.90 6.58
C ASP A 256 -10.22 -6.98 7.70
N LEU A 257 -9.42 -5.95 7.93
CA LEU A 257 -8.52 -5.85 9.08
C LEU A 257 -9.32 -6.04 10.39
N SER A 258 -10.37 -5.23 10.56
CA SER A 258 -11.16 -5.19 11.79
C SER A 258 -11.95 -6.48 12.04
N LYS A 259 -12.36 -7.17 10.97
CA LYS A 259 -13.05 -8.46 11.01
C LYS A 259 -12.13 -9.60 11.42
N ASN A 260 -10.91 -9.63 10.87
CA ASN A 260 -10.00 -10.77 11.02
C ASN A 260 -9.05 -10.63 12.22
N ILE A 261 -8.64 -9.42 12.57
CA ILE A 261 -7.67 -9.18 13.66
C ILE A 261 -8.41 -8.67 14.89
N ARG A 262 -8.69 -9.60 15.82
CA ARG A 262 -9.47 -9.32 17.04
C ARG A 262 -8.61 -8.99 18.26
N THR A 263 -7.34 -9.36 18.23
CA THR A 263 -6.33 -9.02 19.24
C THR A 263 -6.04 -7.52 19.26
N LYS A 264 -5.21 -7.06 20.21
CA LYS A 264 -4.81 -5.65 20.19
C LYS A 264 -3.90 -5.39 19.02
N TRP A 265 -4.10 -4.25 18.37
CA TRP A 265 -3.22 -3.83 17.29
C TRP A 265 -3.07 -2.33 17.22
N ILE A 266 -1.93 -1.91 16.68
CA ILE A 266 -1.66 -0.53 16.27
C ILE A 266 -1.36 -0.56 14.78
N PHE A 267 -1.86 0.42 14.04
CA PHE A 267 -1.60 0.61 12.62
C PHE A 267 -1.01 2.01 12.43
N LEU A 268 0.24 2.06 11.93
CA LEU A 268 0.93 3.29 11.59
C LEU A 268 1.11 3.37 10.07
N THR A 269 0.53 4.38 9.43
CA THR A 269 0.75 4.62 7.99
C THR A 269 1.40 5.97 7.73
N PHE A 270 2.19 6.05 6.67
CA PHE A 270 2.70 7.29 6.10
C PHE A 270 2.34 7.36 4.62
N ASP A 271 1.69 8.43 4.18
CA ASP A 271 1.27 8.61 2.79
C ASP A 271 1.32 10.08 2.38
N TYR A 272 1.41 10.32 1.07
CA TYR A 272 1.22 11.64 0.48
C TYR A 272 -0.23 12.08 0.67
N GLY A 273 -0.46 13.24 1.29
CA GLY A 273 -1.84 13.67 1.48
C GLY A 273 -2.02 14.97 2.24
N ASP A 274 -3.26 15.20 2.65
CA ASP A 274 -3.66 16.35 3.45
C ASP A 274 -4.77 15.99 4.45
N PHE A 275 -5.03 16.87 5.41
CA PHE A 275 -6.09 16.72 6.41
C PHE A 275 -7.46 17.22 5.92
N SER A 276 -7.55 17.63 4.67
CA SER A 276 -8.78 18.07 4.05
C SER A 276 -8.84 17.57 2.62
N ALA A 277 -10.05 17.27 2.18
CA ALA A 277 -10.33 17.00 0.79
C ALA A 277 -9.77 18.09 -0.13
N ARG A 278 -9.24 17.65 -1.26
CA ARG A 278 -8.73 18.51 -2.34
C ARG A 278 -9.53 18.26 -3.61
N GLU A 279 -9.35 19.17 -4.57
CA GLU A 279 -9.75 18.90 -5.95
C GLU A 279 -8.99 17.68 -6.50
N LEU A 280 -9.50 17.14 -7.60
CA LEU A 280 -8.96 15.97 -8.28
C LEU A 280 -7.45 16.12 -8.55
N ASN A 281 -6.67 15.21 -8.00
CA ASN A 281 -5.21 15.25 -7.93
C ASN A 281 -4.54 13.92 -8.31
N LEU A 282 -5.27 13.04 -8.99
CA LEU A 282 -4.76 11.80 -9.55
C LEU A 282 -3.56 12.06 -10.51
N ARG A 283 -2.45 11.36 -10.25
CA ARG A 283 -1.17 11.49 -10.95
C ARG A 283 -0.80 10.17 -11.59
N MET A 284 -0.12 10.26 -12.74
CA MET A 284 0.52 9.13 -13.40
C MET A 284 2.03 9.35 -13.44
N PHE A 285 2.79 8.31 -13.14
CA PHE A 285 4.24 8.31 -13.16
C PHE A 285 4.73 7.42 -14.29
N LEU A 286 5.45 8.01 -15.24
CA LEU A 286 6.02 7.31 -16.39
C LEU A 286 7.41 7.88 -16.70
N GLU A 287 8.44 7.03 -16.72
CA GLU A 287 9.83 7.40 -17.04
C GLU A 287 10.34 8.60 -16.20
N HIS A 288 10.23 8.51 -14.87
CA HIS A 288 10.59 9.56 -13.91
C HIS A 288 9.86 10.92 -14.07
N LYS A 289 8.75 10.98 -14.80
CA LYS A 289 7.92 12.18 -14.95
C LYS A 289 6.53 11.97 -14.38
N VAL A 290 6.02 13.04 -13.77
CA VAL A 290 4.66 13.10 -13.21
C VAL A 290 3.75 13.78 -14.22
N TYR A 291 2.61 13.16 -14.49
CA TYR A 291 1.58 13.64 -15.39
C TYR A 291 0.25 13.77 -14.63
N ASN A 292 -0.50 14.84 -14.88
CA ASN A 292 -1.83 15.00 -14.31
C ASN A 292 -2.82 14.14 -15.11
N PHE A 293 -3.56 13.26 -14.45
CA PHE A 293 -4.48 12.35 -15.14
C PHE A 293 -5.55 13.10 -15.94
N LEU A 294 -6.14 14.16 -15.38
CA LEU A 294 -7.23 14.88 -16.04
C LEU A 294 -6.75 15.67 -17.27
N GLU A 295 -5.55 16.26 -17.21
CA GLU A 295 -4.95 16.94 -18.36
C GLU A 295 -4.73 15.95 -19.51
N GLU A 296 -4.09 14.82 -19.23
CA GLU A 296 -3.82 13.76 -20.22
C GLU A 296 -5.09 13.12 -20.77
N LEU A 297 -6.15 13.04 -19.94
CA LEU A 297 -7.48 12.60 -20.35
C LEU A 297 -8.10 13.57 -21.35
N ASN A 298 -8.09 14.87 -21.05
CA ASN A 298 -8.66 15.88 -21.93
C ASN A 298 -7.91 16.01 -23.26
N GLU A 299 -6.60 15.72 -23.26
CA GLU A 299 -5.77 15.72 -24.46
C GLU A 299 -5.82 14.40 -25.26
N ASN A 300 -6.60 13.40 -24.80
CA ASN A 300 -6.68 12.06 -25.40
C ASN A 300 -5.33 11.31 -25.45
N HIS A 301 -4.49 11.52 -24.44
CA HIS A 301 -3.16 10.90 -24.32
C HIS A 301 -3.13 9.73 -23.32
N ILE A 302 -4.23 9.41 -22.64
CA ILE A 302 -4.28 8.38 -21.58
C ILE A 302 -3.80 6.99 -22.04
N SER A 303 -4.05 6.63 -23.30
CA SER A 303 -3.68 5.30 -23.82
C SER A 303 -2.19 4.98 -23.67
N ARG A 304 -1.29 5.97 -23.68
CA ARG A 304 0.15 5.76 -23.49
C ARG A 304 0.51 5.32 -22.06
N PHE A 305 -0.31 5.70 -21.09
CA PHE A 305 -0.11 5.43 -19.66
C PHE A 305 -0.71 4.09 -19.23
N PHE A 306 -1.63 3.54 -20.03
CA PHE A 306 -2.31 2.29 -19.75
C PHE A 306 -1.32 1.14 -19.58
N CYS A 307 -1.36 0.45 -18.43
CA CYS A 307 -0.43 -0.61 -18.02
C CYS A 307 1.06 -0.22 -17.98
N ASN A 308 1.43 1.01 -18.35
CA ASN A 308 2.81 1.46 -18.47
C ASN A 308 3.23 2.44 -17.37
N SER A 309 2.28 2.96 -16.58
CA SER A 309 2.52 4.01 -15.59
C SER A 309 1.91 3.68 -14.24
N ASP A 310 2.50 4.17 -13.15
CA ASP A 310 1.93 4.05 -11.82
C ASP A 310 0.96 5.19 -11.55
N ILE A 311 -0.12 4.91 -10.84
CA ILE A 311 -1.18 5.86 -10.58
C ILE A 311 -1.27 6.09 -9.08
N THR A 312 -1.18 7.35 -8.64
CA THR A 312 -1.34 7.72 -7.23
C THR A 312 -2.18 8.98 -7.05
N TYR A 313 -2.74 9.18 -5.86
CA TYR A 313 -3.49 10.38 -5.48
C TYR A 313 -3.18 10.79 -4.03
N ASP A 314 -3.56 12.00 -3.65
CA ASP A 314 -3.40 12.46 -2.28
C ASP A 314 -4.43 11.78 -1.36
N VAL A 315 -3.92 11.19 -0.30
CA VAL A 315 -4.73 10.62 0.76
C VAL A 315 -5.44 11.75 1.53
N ASP A 316 -6.76 11.68 1.64
CA ASP A 316 -7.53 12.46 2.61
C ASP A 316 -7.44 11.77 3.97
N PHE A 317 -6.54 12.27 4.82
CA PHE A 317 -6.30 11.72 6.14
C PHE A 317 -7.49 11.89 7.08
N SER A 318 -8.35 12.90 6.85
CA SER A 318 -9.59 13.05 7.61
C SER A 318 -10.60 11.97 7.24
N LEU A 319 -10.70 11.59 5.97
CA LEU A 319 -11.52 10.45 5.54
C LEU A 319 -10.97 9.14 6.10
N LEU A 320 -9.65 8.91 5.96
CA LEU A 320 -9.01 7.69 6.43
C LEU A 320 -9.22 7.49 7.95
N GLU A 321 -9.06 8.56 8.74
CA GLU A 321 -9.34 8.55 10.18
C GLU A 321 -10.80 8.19 10.50
N ARG A 322 -11.77 8.77 9.76
CA ARG A 322 -13.20 8.45 9.91
C ARG A 322 -13.49 6.99 9.61
N LEU A 323 -12.90 6.43 8.55
CA LEU A 323 -13.07 5.02 8.19
C LEU A 323 -12.54 4.10 9.30
N PHE A 324 -11.31 4.30 9.77
CA PHE A 324 -10.78 3.51 10.89
C PHE A 324 -11.64 3.62 12.15
N THR A 325 -12.10 4.82 12.48
CA THR A 325 -12.98 5.05 13.64
C THR A 325 -14.33 4.37 13.47
N HIS A 326 -14.91 4.38 12.27
CA HIS A 326 -16.18 3.70 11.96
C HIS A 326 -16.08 2.19 12.25
N TYR A 327 -14.94 1.57 11.96
CA TYR A 327 -14.68 0.16 12.25
C TYR A 327 -14.15 -0.11 13.67
N GLY A 328 -14.23 0.88 14.56
CA GLY A 328 -13.98 0.74 15.99
C GLY A 328 -12.52 0.89 16.41
N ALA A 329 -11.64 1.41 15.55
CA ALA A 329 -10.30 1.80 15.94
C ALA A 329 -10.33 3.13 16.71
N SER A 330 -9.41 3.28 17.67
CA SER A 330 -9.16 4.55 18.36
C SER A 330 -7.99 5.29 17.71
N VAL A 331 -8.15 6.58 17.50
CA VAL A 331 -7.08 7.44 16.95
C VAL A 331 -6.04 7.72 18.03
N ILE A 332 -4.78 7.42 17.75
CA ILE A 332 -3.64 7.74 18.62
C ILE A 332 -3.11 9.12 18.23
N PHE A 333 -2.85 9.34 16.93
CA PHE A 333 -2.55 10.66 16.36
C PHE A 333 -2.82 10.67 14.85
N CYS A 334 -3.05 11.86 14.30
CA CYS A 334 -3.07 12.16 12.87
C CYS A 334 -2.34 13.50 12.66
N GLN A 335 -1.15 13.47 12.07
CA GLN A 335 -0.27 14.64 11.98
C GLN A 335 0.76 14.52 10.84
N THR A 336 1.61 15.52 10.63
CA THR A 336 2.60 15.50 9.54
C THR A 336 3.70 14.47 9.82
N GLN A 337 4.38 14.02 8.77
CA GLN A 337 5.54 13.13 8.92
C GLN A 337 6.62 13.79 9.77
N SER A 338 6.90 15.08 9.53
CA SER A 338 7.87 15.85 10.31
C SER A 338 7.56 15.78 11.80
N LYS A 339 6.33 16.14 12.18
CA LYS A 339 5.89 16.13 13.58
C LYS A 339 5.96 14.74 14.19
N THR A 340 5.53 13.72 13.44
CA THR A 340 5.61 12.32 13.89
C THR A 340 7.05 11.90 14.16
N LEU A 341 7.96 12.11 13.21
CA LEU A 341 9.35 11.69 13.36
C LEU A 341 10.08 12.45 14.47
N LEU A 342 9.82 13.76 14.60
CA LEU A 342 10.48 14.62 15.59
C LEU A 342 9.94 14.40 17.01
N GLU A 343 8.63 14.54 17.19
CA GLU A 343 8.01 14.57 18.52
C GLU A 343 7.57 13.18 18.97
N THR A 344 7.11 12.35 18.04
CA THR A 344 6.53 11.04 18.36
C THR A 344 7.53 9.90 18.18
N CYS A 345 8.58 10.02 17.38
CA CYS A 345 9.57 8.96 17.22
C CYS A 345 10.98 9.36 17.68
N GLU A 346 11.16 10.60 18.13
CA GLU A 346 12.42 11.12 18.71
C GLU A 346 13.62 10.94 17.76
N ILE A 347 13.41 11.10 16.46
CA ILE A 347 14.41 10.77 15.43
C ILE A 347 15.73 11.53 15.61
N LEU A 348 15.71 12.73 16.19
CA LEU A 348 16.92 13.52 16.45
C LEU A 348 17.78 12.90 17.55
N GLU A 349 17.17 12.37 18.60
CA GLU A 349 17.89 11.69 19.69
C GLU A 349 18.49 10.38 19.20
N ILE A 350 17.71 9.64 18.39
CA ILE A 350 18.22 8.46 17.70
C ILE A 350 19.43 8.84 16.86
N PHE A 351 19.31 9.86 16.00
CA PHE A 351 20.41 10.30 15.16
C PHE A 351 21.65 10.68 15.97
N ASP A 352 21.48 11.44 17.05
CA ASP A 352 22.58 11.86 17.91
C ASP A 352 23.32 10.67 18.53
N SER A 353 22.58 9.65 18.98
CA SER A 353 23.16 8.43 19.58
C SER A 353 24.10 7.66 18.63
N PHE A 354 23.88 7.74 17.32
CA PHE A 354 24.76 7.14 16.31
C PHE A 354 25.81 8.11 15.76
N SER A 355 25.60 9.42 15.93
CA SER A 355 26.38 10.47 15.26
C SER A 355 27.87 10.41 15.58
N HIS A 356 28.23 10.02 16.81
CA HIS A 356 29.61 9.90 17.26
C HIS A 356 30.41 8.80 16.54
N SER A 357 29.73 7.82 15.95
CA SER A 357 30.36 6.72 15.21
C SER A 357 30.59 7.06 13.73
N PHE A 358 30.12 8.22 13.26
CA PHE A 358 30.27 8.64 11.87
C PHE A 358 31.53 9.46 11.65
N SER A 359 32.23 9.18 10.56
CA SER A 359 33.22 10.13 10.02
C SER A 359 32.54 11.45 9.63
N PRO A 360 33.28 12.57 9.55
CA PRO A 360 32.70 13.87 9.17
C PRO A 360 31.89 13.84 7.86
N THR A 361 32.39 13.13 6.85
CA THR A 361 31.70 12.99 5.56
C THR A 361 30.41 12.17 5.67
N GLN A 362 30.42 11.10 6.45
CA GLN A 362 29.21 10.30 6.71
C GLN A 362 28.18 11.12 7.47
N LEU A 363 28.61 11.86 8.49
CA LEU A 363 27.72 12.71 9.29
C LEU A 363 26.99 13.74 8.42
N LEU A 364 27.69 14.43 7.52
CA LEU A 364 27.08 15.38 6.57
C LEU A 364 26.05 14.71 5.66
N LYS A 365 26.38 13.54 5.09
CA LYS A 365 25.45 12.78 4.24
C LYS A 365 24.21 12.34 5.00
N GLN A 366 24.38 11.83 6.22
CA GLN A 366 23.26 11.37 7.05
C GLN A 366 22.39 12.54 7.54
N LYS A 367 22.98 13.70 7.85
CA LYS A 367 22.24 14.92 8.14
C LYS A 367 21.38 15.37 6.96
N ALA A 368 21.92 15.37 5.74
CA ALA A 368 21.16 15.73 4.54
C ALA A 368 19.98 14.77 4.29
N LYS A 369 20.20 13.45 4.47
CA LYS A 369 19.14 12.44 4.39
C LYS A 369 18.06 12.65 5.44
N LEU A 370 18.47 12.89 6.69
CA LEU A 370 17.54 13.19 7.78
C LEU A 370 16.70 14.44 7.48
N GLN A 371 17.34 15.51 6.98
CA GLN A 371 16.64 16.72 6.54
C GLN A 371 15.60 16.42 5.45
N GLY A 372 15.91 15.52 4.51
CA GLY A 372 14.95 15.08 3.49
C GLY A 372 13.65 14.49 4.07
N LEU A 373 13.73 13.80 5.21
CA LEU A 373 12.57 13.21 5.89
C LEU A 373 11.72 14.23 6.68
N ILE A 374 12.36 15.22 7.30
CA ILE A 374 11.71 16.09 8.31
C ILE A 374 11.44 17.51 7.82
N MET A 375 12.14 18.00 6.80
CA MET A 375 12.03 19.41 6.42
C MET A 375 10.72 19.70 5.66
N PRO A 376 10.07 20.86 5.92
CA PRO A 376 8.82 21.22 5.26
C PRO A 376 8.86 21.30 3.74
N ASN A 377 9.99 21.74 3.19
CA ASN A 377 10.22 21.83 1.75
C ASN A 377 10.65 20.48 1.11
N ALA A 378 10.64 19.40 1.89
CA ALA A 378 10.92 18.04 1.45
C ALA A 378 9.70 17.15 1.81
N MET A 379 9.93 15.94 2.32
CA MET A 379 8.84 15.02 2.65
C MET A 379 8.06 15.42 3.91
N GLY A 380 8.65 16.22 4.79
CA GLY A 380 8.17 16.42 6.16
C GLY A 380 6.73 16.93 6.29
N GLU A 381 6.32 17.86 5.43
CA GLU A 381 4.96 18.40 5.43
C GLU A 381 4.06 17.77 4.36
N ARG A 382 4.63 17.23 3.29
CA ARG A 382 3.86 16.64 2.20
C ARG A 382 3.29 15.27 2.58
N PHE A 383 4.09 14.48 3.30
CA PHE A 383 3.63 13.24 3.92
C PHE A 383 2.93 13.52 5.23
N LYS A 384 1.85 12.80 5.48
CA LYS A 384 1.19 12.74 6.78
C LYS A 384 1.31 11.34 7.34
N ALA A 385 1.05 11.23 8.63
CA ALA A 385 1.03 9.98 9.36
C ALA A 385 -0.28 9.86 10.14
N LEU A 386 -0.91 8.69 10.02
CA LEU A 386 -2.03 8.29 10.85
C LEU A 386 -1.60 7.09 11.69
N CYS A 387 -1.85 7.18 12.99
CA CYS A 387 -1.67 6.10 13.93
C CYS A 387 -2.99 5.84 14.65
N VAL A 388 -3.50 4.63 14.49
CA VAL A 388 -4.77 4.16 15.08
C VAL A 388 -4.54 2.82 15.75
N GLY A 389 -5.42 2.42 16.65
CA GLY A 389 -5.31 1.11 17.26
C GLY A 389 -6.59 0.58 17.87
N ARG A 390 -6.64 -0.74 17.99
CA ARG A 390 -7.56 -1.47 18.85
C ARG A 390 -6.80 -1.80 20.13
N LEU A 391 -7.00 -1.00 21.17
CA LEU A 391 -6.18 -1.00 22.40
C LEU A 391 -6.78 -1.80 23.55
#